data_AF-A0A0R3W063-F1
#
_entry.id   AF-A0A0R3W063-F1
#
_cell.length_a   1.000
_cell.length_b   1.000
_cell.length_c   1.000
_cell.angle_alpha   90.00
_cell.angle_beta   90.00
_cell.angle_gamma   90.00
#
_symmetry.space_group_name_H-M   'P 1'
#
loop_
_entity.id
_entity.type
_entity.pdbx_description
1 polymer ?
#
loop_
_entity_poly.entity_id
_entity_poly.type
_entity_poly.pdbx_seq_one_letter_code
_entity_poly.pdbx_strand_id
1 'polypeptide(L)'
;MRRGCRYGEVYSFPLFVCTDCCAVATTRSVWMLECRSTGLLCSLEYLAVEVVDLPSNATRDSEKTHIIPRYLHLVIPNDEKLNKLMGDATIAGGDVLPNVEAVLLPKKTQEEVSSKDRLID
;
A
#
# COMPACT_ATOMS: atom_id res chain seq x y z
N MET A 1 -29.34 0.67 -20.26
CA MET A 1 -28.32 1.52 -19.64
C MET A 1 -27.48 0.66 -18.67
N ARG A 2 -26.38 0.04 -19.16
CA ARG A 2 -25.47 -0.72 -18.30
C ARG A 2 -24.47 0.26 -17.68
N ARG A 3 -24.56 0.51 -16.37
CA ARG A 3 -23.48 1.19 -15.65
C ARG A 3 -22.39 0.16 -15.38
N GLY A 4 -21.34 0.20 -16.20
CA GLY A 4 -20.14 -0.60 -16.01
C GLY A 4 -19.43 -0.17 -14.74
N CYS A 5 -19.11 -1.14 -13.88
CA CYS A 5 -18.07 -0.97 -12.88
C CYS A 5 -16.74 -0.85 -13.63
N ARG A 6 -16.24 0.38 -13.78
CA ARG A 6 -14.85 0.64 -14.12
C ARG A 6 -14.01 0.47 -12.86
N TYR A 7 -13.78 -0.77 -12.44
CA TYR A 7 -12.57 -1.10 -11.73
C TYR A 7 -11.70 -1.82 -12.76
N GLY A 8 -10.66 -1.13 -13.20
CA GLY A 8 -9.80 -1.58 -14.29
C GLY A 8 -9.26 -2.98 -14.00
N GLU A 9 -9.21 -3.77 -15.06
CA GLU A 9 -8.57 -5.09 -15.19
C GLU A 9 -7.05 -5.02 -14.96
N VAL A 10 -6.58 -4.52 -13.82
CA VAL A 10 -5.13 -4.38 -13.57
C VAL A 10 -4.57 -5.56 -12.77
N TYR A 11 -5.41 -6.33 -12.07
CA TYR A 11 -4.96 -7.52 -11.36
C TYR A 11 -5.78 -8.73 -11.79
N SER A 12 -5.32 -9.37 -12.87
CA SER A 12 -5.78 -10.71 -13.28
C SER A 12 -5.11 -11.75 -12.38
N PHE A 13 -5.50 -11.80 -11.10
CA PHE A 13 -5.28 -13.00 -10.30
C PHE A 13 -6.39 -13.99 -10.67
N PRO A 14 -6.08 -15.25 -11.02
CA PRO A 14 -7.04 -16.19 -11.54
C PRO A 14 -7.97 -16.68 -10.41
N LEU A 15 -9.00 -15.91 -10.07
CA LEU A 15 -10.04 -16.29 -9.10
C LEU A 15 -11.46 -16.16 -9.67
N PHE A 16 -11.64 -16.49 -10.95
CA PHE A 16 -12.98 -16.70 -11.54
C PHE A 16 -13.62 -18.06 -11.14
N VAL A 17 -13.19 -18.69 -10.04
CA VAL A 17 -13.70 -20.02 -9.64
C VAL A 17 -14.68 -19.95 -8.46
N CYS A 18 -14.86 -18.80 -7.79
CA CYS A 18 -15.72 -18.74 -6.59
C CYS A 18 -17.12 -18.13 -6.77
N THR A 19 -17.48 -17.58 -7.93
CA THR A 19 -18.83 -17.01 -8.12
C THR A 19 -19.92 -18.05 -8.45
N ASP A 20 -19.56 -19.24 -8.93
CA ASP A 20 -20.56 -20.26 -9.27
C ASP A 20 -21.03 -21.13 -8.08
N CYS A 21 -20.42 -21.03 -6.89
CA CYS A 21 -20.91 -21.71 -5.69
C CYS A 21 -22.06 -21.00 -4.98
N CYS A 22 -22.34 -19.73 -5.26
CA CYS A 22 -23.36 -18.96 -4.53
C CYS A 22 -24.80 -19.14 -5.06
N ALA A 23 -25.01 -19.70 -6.25
CA ALA A 23 -26.33 -19.68 -6.89
C ALA A 23 -27.26 -20.85 -6.51
N VAL A 24 -26.78 -21.93 -5.92
CA VAL A 24 -27.61 -23.10 -5.56
C VAL A 24 -27.23 -23.68 -4.19
N ALA A 25 -27.67 -23.04 -3.09
CA ALA A 25 -27.56 -23.65 -1.77
C ALA A 25 -28.66 -23.18 -0.80
N THR A 26 -29.91 -23.52 -1.11
CA THR A 26 -31.00 -23.59 -0.14
C THR A 26 -30.84 -24.85 0.73
N THR A 27 -29.99 -24.81 1.76
CA THR A 27 -30.16 -25.58 3.02
C THR A 27 -29.06 -25.22 4.03
N ARG A 28 -29.48 -24.94 5.25
CA ARG A 28 -28.70 -24.23 6.29
C ARG A 28 -27.65 -25.09 7.02
N SER A 29 -27.42 -26.34 6.60
CA SER A 29 -26.57 -27.32 7.30
C SER A 29 -25.23 -27.65 6.61
N VAL A 30 -24.95 -27.11 5.42
CA VAL A 30 -23.66 -27.33 4.70
C VAL A 30 -22.67 -26.17 4.86
N TRP A 31 -23.10 -25.05 5.48
CA TRP A 31 -22.33 -23.80 5.60
C TRP A 31 -21.01 -23.85 6.38
N MET A 32 -20.63 -24.99 6.97
CA MET A 32 -19.41 -25.08 7.78
C MET A 32 -18.23 -25.82 7.13
N LEU A 33 -18.44 -26.58 6.04
CA LEU A 33 -17.35 -27.37 5.44
C LEU A 33 -16.74 -26.79 4.16
N GLU A 34 -17.48 -26.04 3.34
CA GLU A 34 -16.97 -25.52 2.06
C GLU A 34 -16.48 -24.06 2.10
N CYS A 35 -16.81 -23.28 3.13
CA CYS A 35 -16.34 -21.90 3.28
C CYS A 35 -14.94 -21.78 3.91
N ARG A 36 -14.26 -22.90 4.20
CA ARG A 36 -12.96 -22.87 4.90
C ARG A 36 -11.81 -22.38 4.01
N SER A 37 -11.94 -22.48 2.68
CA SER A 37 -10.90 -22.13 1.72
C SER A 37 -10.97 -20.68 1.21
N THR A 38 -12.14 -20.04 1.21
CA THR A 38 -12.30 -18.68 0.66
C THR A 38 -11.79 -17.59 1.57
N GLY A 39 -11.89 -17.76 2.90
CA GLY A 39 -11.43 -16.75 3.86
C GLY A 39 -9.93 -16.42 3.73
N LEU A 40 -9.09 -17.44 3.50
CA LEU A 40 -7.66 -17.25 3.29
C LEU A 40 -7.39 -16.48 1.98
N LEU A 41 -8.05 -16.88 0.89
CA LEU A 41 -7.87 -16.24 -0.42
C LEU A 41 -8.27 -14.76 -0.39
N CYS A 42 -9.41 -14.43 0.21
CA CYS A 42 -9.85 -13.05 0.36
C CYS A 42 -8.86 -12.22 1.20
N SER A 43 -8.31 -12.79 2.27
CA SER A 43 -7.32 -12.09 3.10
C SER A 43 -5.99 -11.86 2.37
N LEU A 44 -5.55 -12.81 1.54
CA LEU A 44 -4.33 -12.69 0.75
C LEU A 44 -4.49 -11.68 -0.39
N GLU A 45 -5.64 -11.64 -1.05
CA GLU A 45 -5.94 -10.66 -2.09
C GLU A 45 -5.95 -9.23 -1.53
N TYR A 46 -6.60 -9.02 -0.37
CA TYR A 46 -6.61 -7.72 0.30
C TYR A 46 -5.19 -7.25 0.64
N LEU A 47 -4.36 -8.13 1.21
CA LEU A 47 -2.97 -7.80 1.53
C LEU A 47 -2.12 -7.54 0.29
N ALA A 48 -2.32 -8.31 -0.79
CA ALA A 48 -1.60 -8.11 -2.04
C ALA A 48 -1.91 -6.75 -2.68
N VAL A 49 -3.18 -6.32 -2.65
CA VAL A 49 -3.57 -4.99 -3.12
C VAL A 49 -2.90 -3.90 -2.28
N GLU A 50 -2.95 -4.00 -0.94
CA GLU A 50 -2.37 -2.99 -0.05
C GLU A 50 -0.85 -2.86 -0.23
N VAL A 51 -0.13 -3.98 -0.32
CA VAL A 51 1.35 -4.01 -0.49
C VAL A 51 1.79 -3.50 -1.86
N VAL A 52 0.94 -3.54 -2.89
CA VAL A 52 1.28 -3.05 -4.22
C VAL A 52 0.81 -1.60 -4.45
N ASP A 53 -0.37 -1.22 -3.95
CA ASP A 53 -0.97 0.08 -4.21
C ASP A 53 -0.17 1.23 -3.58
N LEU A 54 0.21 1.09 -2.31
CA LEU A 54 0.94 2.15 -1.61
C LEU A 54 2.33 2.42 -2.25
N PRO A 55 3.17 1.40 -2.56
CA PRO A 55 4.46 1.61 -3.21
C PRO A 55 4.32 2.03 -4.68
N SER A 56 3.25 1.60 -5.36
CA SER A 56 2.93 2.05 -6.71
C SER A 56 2.63 3.56 -6.72
N ASN A 57 1.85 4.06 -5.76
CA ASN A 57 1.59 5.49 -5.63
C ASN A 57 2.90 6.27 -5.45
N ALA A 58 3.75 5.85 -4.51
CA ALA A 58 5.05 6.48 -4.26
C ALA A 58 6.01 6.39 -5.48
N THR A 59 5.91 5.31 -6.27
CA THR A 59 6.70 5.15 -7.51
C THR A 59 6.24 6.14 -8.58
N ARG A 60 4.92 6.31 -8.74
CA ARG A 60 4.31 7.26 -9.68
C ARG A 60 4.66 8.71 -9.35
N ASP A 61 4.76 9.05 -8.07
CA ASP A 61 5.18 10.37 -7.61
C ASP A 61 6.64 10.71 -7.99
N SER A 62 7.45 9.69 -8.27
CA SER A 62 8.88 9.82 -8.58
C SER A 62 9.23 9.61 -10.05
N GLU A 63 8.22 9.70 -10.93
CA GLU A 63 8.34 9.56 -12.40
C GLU A 63 8.89 8.21 -12.90
N LYS A 64 8.89 7.17 -12.05
CA LYS A 64 9.37 5.83 -12.42
C LYS A 64 8.21 4.95 -12.86
N THR A 65 8.49 4.06 -13.81
CA THR A 65 7.49 3.15 -14.40
C THR A 65 7.43 1.78 -13.72
N HIS A 66 8.43 1.43 -12.91
CA HIS A 66 8.54 0.14 -12.22
C HIS A 66 8.83 0.34 -10.73
N ILE A 67 8.21 -0.47 -9.88
CA ILE A 67 8.39 -0.42 -8.42
C ILE A 67 9.81 -0.89 -8.07
N ILE A 68 10.60 -0.01 -7.43
CA ILE A 68 11.95 -0.32 -6.94
C ILE A 68 11.87 -0.72 -5.45
N PRO A 69 12.70 -1.65 -4.94
CA PRO A 69 12.68 -2.06 -3.53
C PRO A 69 12.77 -0.91 -2.53
N ARG A 70 13.42 0.20 -2.90
CA ARG A 70 13.46 1.44 -2.11
C ARG A 70 12.06 2.02 -1.83
N TYR A 71 11.14 2.04 -2.80
CA TYR A 71 9.77 2.54 -2.57
C TYR A 71 8.98 1.62 -1.65
N LEU A 72 9.20 0.32 -1.76
CA LEU A 72 8.64 -0.66 -0.83
C LEU A 72 9.10 -0.37 0.61
N HIS A 73 10.41 -0.14 0.79
CA HIS A 73 11.00 0.15 2.10
C HIS A 73 10.66 1.55 2.64
N LEU A 74 10.35 2.52 1.78
CA LEU A 74 9.87 3.83 2.21
C LEU A 74 8.42 3.79 2.69
N VAL A 75 7.58 2.96 2.08
CA VAL A 75 6.14 2.97 2.34
C VAL A 75 5.75 2.06 3.50
N ILE A 76 6.35 0.88 3.62
CA ILE A 76 5.99 -0.11 4.66
C ILE A 76 6.15 0.43 6.09
N PRO A 77 7.25 1.10 6.48
CA PRO A 77 7.41 1.64 7.84
C PRO A 77 6.51 2.85 8.12
N ASN A 78 6.05 3.54 7.09
CA ASN A 78 5.15 4.68 7.21
C ASN A 78 3.68 4.26 7.38
N ASP A 79 3.33 3.02 7.04
CA ASP A 79 2.00 2.46 7.29
C ASP A 79 1.99 1.61 8.57
N GLU A 80 1.07 1.92 9.50
CA GLU A 80 1.03 1.27 10.81
C GLU A 80 0.69 -0.22 10.72
N LYS A 81 -0.16 -0.62 9.76
CA LYS A 81 -0.61 -2.01 9.64
C LYS A 81 0.48 -2.87 9.03
N LEU A 82 1.10 -2.39 7.95
CA LEU A 82 2.19 -3.07 7.27
C LEU A 82 3.45 -3.14 8.13
N ASN A 83 3.77 -2.08 8.88
CA ASN A 83 4.90 -2.10 9.81
C ASN A 83 4.73 -3.15 10.92
N LYS A 84 3.51 -3.35 11.44
CA LYS A 84 3.22 -4.42 12.40
C LYS A 84 3.30 -5.81 11.77
N LEU A 85 2.87 -5.95 10.52
CA LEU A 85 2.88 -7.23 9.81
C LEU A 85 4.31 -7.64 9.37
N MET A 86 5.13 -6.67 8.99
CA MET A 86 6.46 -6.86 8.40
C MET A 86 7.63 -6.38 9.28
N GLY A 87 7.39 -6.13 10.57
CA GLY A 87 8.40 -5.55 11.47
C GLY A 87 9.70 -6.35 11.56
N ASP A 88 9.62 -7.67 11.45
CA ASP A 88 10.78 -8.58 11.49
C ASP A 88 11.28 -9.00 10.08
N ALA A 89 10.62 -8.54 9.03
CA ALA A 89 10.97 -8.91 7.65
C ALA A 89 12.02 -7.96 7.07
N THR A 90 13.09 -8.51 6.49
CA THR A 90 14.13 -7.72 5.81
C THR A 90 13.88 -7.68 4.30
N ILE A 91 13.77 -6.48 3.73
CA ILE A 91 13.60 -6.27 2.28
C ILE A 91 14.99 -6.13 1.64
N ALA A 92 15.39 -7.10 0.83
CA ALA A 92 16.65 -7.03 0.09
C ALA A 92 16.63 -5.86 -0.93
N GLY A 93 17.72 -5.09 -0.98
CA GLY A 93 17.83 -3.93 -1.87
C GLY A 93 17.00 -2.71 -1.43
N GLY A 94 16.37 -2.76 -0.24
CA GLY A 94 15.82 -1.59 0.43
C GLY A 94 16.94 -0.75 1.04
N ASP A 95 16.89 0.56 0.83
CA ASP A 95 17.69 1.53 1.59
C ASP A 95 16.88 1.94 2.84
N VAL A 96 17.54 2.51 3.84
CA VAL A 96 16.88 2.91 5.09
C VAL A 96 16.04 4.18 4.92
N LEU A 97 15.03 4.34 5.77
CA LEU A 97 14.26 5.57 5.85
C LEU A 97 15.20 6.71 6.32
N PRO A 98 15.23 7.87 5.62
CA PRO A 98 16.06 8.98 6.02
C PRO A 98 15.61 9.51 7.39
N ASN A 99 16.42 9.25 8.42
CA ASN A 99 16.19 9.72 9.77
C ASN A 99 17.51 10.27 10.33
N VAL A 100 17.54 11.57 10.61
CA VAL A 100 18.70 12.24 11.20
C VAL A 100 18.31 12.73 12.59
N GLU A 101 19.01 12.25 13.60
CA GLU A 101 18.80 12.69 14.98
C GLU A 101 19.11 14.20 15.10
N ALA A 102 18.23 14.95 15.78
CA ALA A 102 18.35 16.41 15.87
C ALA A 102 19.67 16.88 16.52
N VAL A 103 20.30 16.01 17.31
CA VAL A 103 21.60 16.25 17.96
C VAL A 103 22.76 16.31 16.95
N LEU A 104 22.64 15.59 15.83
CA LEU A 104 23.67 15.51 14.78
C LEU A 104 23.54 16.64 13.76
N LEU A 105 22.41 17.35 13.75
CA LEU A 105 22.25 18.53 12.92
C LEU A 105 23.21 19.63 13.41
N PRO A 106 23.93 20.30 12.49
CA PRO A 106 24.77 21.42 12.88
C PRO A 106 23.93 22.45 13.64
N LYS A 107 24.39 22.86 14.83
CA LYS A 107 23.73 23.91 15.59
C LYS A 107 23.68 25.16 14.72
N LYS A 108 22.46 25.61 14.37
CA LYS A 108 22.25 26.79 13.54
C LYS A 108 23.09 27.96 14.04
N THR A 109 24.06 28.39 13.26
CA THR A 109 24.42 29.82 13.23
C THR A 109 23.27 30.51 12.49
N GLN A 110 22.65 31.50 13.11
CA GLN A 110 21.59 32.30 12.50
C GLN A 110 22.12 32.96 11.23
N GLU A 111 21.45 32.75 10.10
CA GLU A 111 21.38 33.78 9.05
C GLU A 111 19.90 34.11 8.83
N GLU A 112 19.52 35.26 9.36
CA GLU A 112 18.33 35.96 8.92
C GLU A 112 18.55 36.42 7.48
N VAL A 113 17.62 36.09 6.57
CA VAL A 113 17.43 36.88 5.36
C VAL A 113 16.01 37.43 5.38
N SER A 114 15.97 38.70 5.77
CA SER A 114 14.92 39.68 5.49
C SER A 114 14.29 39.49 4.10
N SER A 115 12.97 39.31 4.07
CA SER A 115 12.12 39.86 3.01
C SER A 115 10.87 40.50 3.61
N LYS A 116 11.04 41.76 4.03
CA LYS A 116 9.96 42.77 3.99
C LYS A 116 9.68 43.07 2.51
N ASP A 117 8.70 42.39 1.93
CA ASP A 117 7.92 42.89 0.80
C ASP A 117 6.50 43.14 1.33
N ARG A 118 6.28 44.30 1.95
CA ARG A 118 5.59 45.47 1.36
C ARG A 118 4.17 45.14 0.89
N LEU A 119 3.22 45.43 1.79
CA LEU A 119 2.03 46.19 1.42
C LEU A 119 2.47 47.48 0.70
N ILE A 120 2.16 47.60 -0.59
CA ILE A 120 1.85 48.85 -1.31
C ILE A 120 0.76 48.50 -2.34
N ASP A 121 -0.41 49.08 -2.12
CA ASP A 121 -1.63 49.25 -2.95
C ASP A 121 -2.31 48.04 -3.61
#